data_AF-A0A1C2D9D3-F1
#
_entry.id   AF-A0A1C2D9D3-F1
#
_cell.length_a   1.000
_cell.length_b   1.000
_cell.length_c   1.000
_cell.angle_alpha   90.00
_cell.angle_beta   90.00
_cell.angle_gamma   90.00
#
_symmetry.space_group_name_H-M   'P 1'
#
loop_
_entity.id
_entity.type
_entity.pdbx_description
1 polymer ?
#
loop_
_entity_poly.entity_id
_entity_poly.type
_entity_poly.pdbx_seq_one_letter_code
_entity_poly.pdbx_strand_id
1 'polypeptide(L)'
;MQDFDIRQMIGPSSVMTASQIELDEAIRVTHQKFPGRSFCIPGEWVWLDLEAPDLVVEELNVEGKKPMMLLVFDTLYDSSTSAKSQWFRTTPLVDFTDGMFFLTENKIYVLLGRGRRTSMTLSAAVRLF
;
A
#
# COMPACT_ATOMS: atom_id res chain seq x y z
N MET A 1 -18.32 -17.56 0.84
CA MET A 1 -17.64 -16.31 1.22
C MET A 1 -17.50 -15.57 -0.09
N GLN A 2 -18.24 -14.48 -0.30
CA GLN A 2 -18.33 -13.85 -1.62
C GLN A 2 -16.92 -13.47 -2.08
N ASP A 3 -16.47 -14.09 -3.18
CA ASP A 3 -15.38 -13.59 -4.01
C ASP A 3 -15.81 -12.20 -4.47
N PHE A 4 -15.47 -11.21 -3.66
CA PHE A 4 -15.72 -9.82 -3.96
C PHE A 4 -14.79 -9.49 -5.12
N ASP A 5 -15.34 -9.35 -6.32
CA ASP A 5 -14.54 -9.11 -7.51
C ASP A 5 -13.89 -7.73 -7.37
N ILE A 6 -12.63 -7.71 -6.92
CA ILE A 6 -11.79 -6.52 -6.70
C ILE A 6 -11.82 -5.61 -7.95
N ARG A 7 -12.03 -6.19 -9.13
CA ARG A 7 -12.18 -5.49 -10.41
C ARG A 7 -13.45 -4.64 -10.52
N GLN A 8 -14.47 -4.91 -9.73
CA GLN A 8 -15.69 -4.09 -9.67
C GLN A 8 -15.57 -2.92 -8.70
N MET A 9 -14.71 -3.02 -7.68
CA MET A 9 -14.45 -1.96 -6.69
C MET A 9 -13.48 -0.90 -7.20
N ILE A 10 -12.56 -1.33 -8.05
CA ILE A 10 -11.44 -0.55 -8.53
C ILE A 10 -11.75 -0.24 -9.98
N GLY A 11 -11.95 1.04 -10.31
CA GLY A 11 -12.22 1.50 -11.66
C GLY A 11 -11.09 1.16 -12.65
N PRO A 12 -10.99 1.89 -13.77
CA PRO A 12 -9.90 1.70 -14.72
C PRO A 12 -8.55 1.73 -14.00
N SER A 13 -7.80 0.64 -14.09
CA SER A 13 -6.53 0.48 -13.37
C SER A 13 -5.46 -0.08 -14.29
N SER A 14 -4.23 0.39 -14.10
CA SER A 14 -3.05 -0.03 -14.84
C SER A 14 -2.22 -1.02 -14.01
N VAL A 15 -1.44 -1.86 -14.68
CA VAL A 15 -0.48 -2.74 -14.00
C VAL A 15 0.67 -1.89 -13.46
N MET A 16 1.04 -2.12 -12.20
CA MET A 16 2.21 -1.52 -11.58
C MET A 16 3.19 -2.63 -11.19
N THR A 17 4.39 -2.61 -11.78
CA THR A 17 5.45 -3.56 -11.45
C THR A 17 6.30 -2.99 -10.32
N ALA A 18 6.46 -3.76 -9.25
CA ALA A 18 7.38 -3.45 -8.15
C ALA A 18 8.62 -4.35 -8.21
N SER A 19 9.38 -4.47 -7.12
CA SER A 19 10.58 -5.31 -7.08
C SER A 19 10.26 -6.77 -7.39
N GLN A 20 11.18 -7.44 -8.11
CA GLN A 20 11.06 -8.84 -8.52
C GLN A 20 11.96 -9.77 -7.68
N ILE A 21 12.37 -9.32 -6.50
CA ILE A 21 13.11 -10.17 -5.57
C ILE A 21 12.18 -11.15 -4.87
N GLU A 22 12.75 -12.28 -4.46
CA GLU A 22 12.04 -13.32 -3.70
C GLU A 22 11.68 -12.86 -2.29
N LEU A 23 10.64 -13.47 -1.71
CA LEU A 23 10.09 -13.10 -0.40
C LEU A 23 11.15 -13.09 0.71
N ASP A 24 11.98 -14.14 0.80
CA ASP A 24 13.02 -14.25 1.83
C ASP A 24 14.10 -13.16 1.69
N GLU A 25 14.42 -12.78 0.45
CA GLU A 25 15.33 -11.65 0.20
C GLU A 25 14.66 -10.33 0.58
N ALA A 26 13.39 -10.13 0.23
CA ALA A 26 12.63 -8.94 0.61
C ALA A 26 12.60 -8.75 2.14
N ILE A 27 12.37 -9.82 2.90
CA ILE A 27 12.45 -9.81 4.37
C ILE A 27 13.85 -9.38 4.84
N ARG A 28 14.89 -10.01 4.29
CA ARG A 28 16.28 -9.74 4.67
C ARG A 28 16.69 -8.29 4.39
N VAL A 29 16.49 -7.79 3.17
CA VAL A 29 16.87 -6.40 2.81
C VAL A 29 16.07 -5.37 3.60
N THR A 30 14.80 -5.66 3.90
CA THR A 30 13.96 -4.74 4.71
C THR A 30 14.50 -4.64 6.13
N HIS A 31 14.85 -5.76 6.76
CA HIS A 31 15.47 -5.77 8.08
C HIS A 31 16.80 -5.02 8.13
N GLN A 32 17.63 -5.14 7.08
CA GLN A 32 18.91 -4.44 6.98
C GLN A 32 18.72 -2.93 6.79
N LYS A 33 17.78 -2.53 5.92
CA LYS A 33 17.56 -1.13 5.58
C LYS A 33 16.79 -0.36 6.65
N PHE A 34 15.85 -1.01 7.32
CA PHE A 34 14.98 -0.39 8.32
C PHE A 34 15.00 -1.17 9.64
N PRO A 35 16.15 -1.20 10.34
CA PRO A 35 16.29 -1.98 11.56
C PRO A 35 15.26 -1.55 12.62
N GLY A 36 14.54 -2.53 13.17
CA GLY A 36 13.53 -2.33 14.22
C GLY A 36 12.20 -1.74 13.76
N ARG A 37 12.04 -1.35 12.49
CA ARG A 37 10.76 -0.88 11.96
C ARG A 37 9.85 -2.06 11.62
N SER A 38 8.55 -1.91 11.90
CA SER A 38 7.56 -2.88 11.46
C SER A 38 7.35 -2.80 9.95
N PHE A 39 7.16 -3.95 9.31
CA PHE A 39 6.86 -4.02 7.88
C PHE A 39 5.91 -5.15 7.52
N CYS A 40 5.24 -4.99 6.38
CA CYS A 40 4.32 -5.93 5.78
C CYS A 40 4.72 -6.12 4.31
N ILE A 41 4.61 -7.35 3.81
CA ILE A 41 4.82 -7.70 2.41
C ILE A 41 3.46 -8.15 1.84
N PRO A 42 2.75 -7.27 1.11
CA PRO A 42 1.49 -7.62 0.48
C PRO A 42 1.66 -8.68 -0.61
N GLY A 43 0.74 -9.64 -0.67
CA GLY A 43 0.63 -10.61 -1.76
C GLY A 43 -0.23 -10.11 -2.91
N GLU A 44 -1.31 -9.40 -2.58
CA GLU A 44 -2.18 -8.73 -3.53
C GLU A 44 -2.43 -7.29 -3.07
N TRP A 45 -2.07 -6.33 -3.92
CA TRP A 45 -2.09 -4.91 -3.56
C TRP A 45 -2.47 -4.00 -4.73
N VAL A 46 -3.09 -2.87 -4.37
CA VAL A 46 -3.40 -1.78 -5.30
C VAL A 46 -2.91 -0.46 -4.74
N TRP A 47 -2.10 0.22 -5.56
CA TRP A 47 -1.72 1.62 -5.38
C TRP A 47 -2.92 2.52 -5.72
N LEU A 48 -3.36 3.27 -4.74
CA LEU A 48 -4.51 4.17 -4.85
C LEU A 48 -4.02 5.61 -4.84
N ASP A 49 -4.14 6.31 -5.96
CA ASP A 49 -4.01 7.76 -6.01
C ASP A 49 -5.34 8.41 -5.61
N LEU A 50 -5.33 9.21 -4.56
CA LEU A 50 -6.52 9.92 -4.09
C LEU A 50 -6.69 11.23 -4.85
N GLU A 51 -7.81 11.35 -5.56
CA GLU A 51 -8.29 12.62 -6.10
C GLU A 51 -8.95 13.39 -4.95
N ALA A 52 -8.13 14.15 -4.22
CA ALA A 52 -8.52 14.96 -3.08
C ALA A 52 -8.51 16.46 -3.45
N PRO A 53 -9.36 17.29 -2.81
CA PRO A 53 -9.30 18.75 -2.98
C PRO A 53 -7.92 19.31 -2.57
N ASP A 54 -7.52 20.41 -3.19
CA ASP A 54 -6.19 21.04 -2.96
C ASP A 54 -5.91 21.29 -1.48
N LEU A 55 -6.89 21.77 -0.71
CA LEU A 55 -6.75 21.98 0.73
C LEU A 55 -6.31 20.71 1.48
N VAL A 56 -6.88 19.55 1.12
CA VAL A 56 -6.53 18.26 1.75
C VAL A 56 -5.13 17.83 1.32
N VAL A 57 -4.75 18.09 0.06
CA VAL A 57 -3.40 17.79 -0.45
C VAL A 57 -2.36 18.67 0.25
N GLU A 58 -2.66 19.95 0.46
CA GLU A 58 -1.81 20.89 1.21
C GLU A 58 -1.62 20.45 2.67
N GLU A 59 -2.70 20.07 3.35
CA GLU A 59 -2.65 19.55 4.73
C GLU A 59 -1.77 18.30 4.81
N LEU A 60 -1.94 17.35 3.89
CA LEU A 60 -1.08 16.16 3.82
C LEU A 60 0.39 16.54 3.59
N ASN A 61 0.66 17.48 2.69
CA ASN A 61 2.02 17.92 2.40
C ASN A 61 2.68 18.59 3.62
N VAL A 62 1.94 19.37 4.41
CA VAL A 62 2.43 19.96 5.67
C VAL A 62 2.84 18.87 6.67
N GLU A 63 2.12 17.74 6.68
CA GLU A 63 2.47 16.57 7.48
C GLU A 63 3.56 15.68 6.85
N GLY A 64 4.13 16.07 5.70
CA GLY A 64 5.11 15.27 4.96
C GLY A 64 4.51 14.00 4.32
N LYS A 65 3.21 14.01 4.07
CA LYS A 65 2.45 12.90 3.46
C LYS A 65 2.02 13.26 2.03
N LYS A 66 1.73 12.23 1.26
CA LYS A 66 1.28 12.29 -0.14
C LYS A 66 -0.10 11.61 -0.23
N PRO A 67 -0.99 12.05 -1.13
CA PRO A 67 -2.35 11.52 -1.27
C PRO A 67 -2.38 10.15 -1.96
N MET A 68 -1.51 9.23 -1.56
CA MET A 68 -1.46 7.86 -2.05
C MET A 68 -1.61 6.89 -0.89
N MET A 69 -2.32 5.80 -1.14
CA MET A 69 -2.55 4.73 -0.16
C MET A 69 -2.39 3.38 -0.84
N LEU A 70 -2.23 2.32 -0.06
CA LEU A 70 -2.39 0.95 -0.58
C LEU A 70 -3.70 0.36 -0.08
N LEU A 71 -4.37 -0.35 -0.98
CA LEU A 71 -5.34 -1.38 -0.63
C LEU A 71 -4.61 -2.72 -0.65
N VAL A 72 -4.67 -3.48 0.43
CA VAL A 72 -4.01 -4.76 0.61
C VAL A 72 -5.08 -5.83 0.79
N PHE A 73 -5.11 -6.80 -0.12
CA PHE A 73 -6.12 -7.86 -0.16
C PHE A 73 -5.59 -9.19 0.35
N ASP A 74 -4.27 -9.40 0.22
CA ASP A 74 -3.55 -10.53 0.77
C ASP A 74 -2.20 -10.09 1.32
N THR A 75 -1.71 -10.81 2.32
CA THR A 75 -0.44 -10.53 3.00
C THR A 75 0.41 -11.80 3.03
N LEU A 76 1.60 -11.74 2.43
CA LEU A 76 2.56 -12.85 2.43
C LEU A 76 3.34 -12.93 3.73
N TYR A 77 3.66 -11.76 4.31
CA TYR A 77 4.42 -11.66 5.55
C TYR A 77 4.07 -10.36 6.28
N ASP A 78 3.99 -10.43 7.61
CA ASP A 78 3.84 -9.25 8.45
C ASP A 78 4.67 -9.41 9.72
N SER A 79 5.58 -8.47 9.97
CA SER A 79 6.49 -8.53 11.11
C SER A 79 5.80 -8.23 12.45
N SER A 80 4.57 -7.74 12.43
CA SER A 80 3.82 -7.28 13.61
C SER A 80 2.65 -8.19 13.99
N THR A 81 2.26 -9.12 13.14
CA THR A 81 1.17 -10.06 13.39
C THR A 81 1.29 -11.29 12.49
N SER A 82 0.89 -12.45 12.99
CA SER A 82 0.74 -13.68 12.18
C SER A 82 -0.69 -13.87 11.67
N ALA A 83 -1.62 -12.97 12.00
CA ALA A 83 -3.02 -13.09 11.62
C ALA A 83 -3.22 -12.68 10.16
N LYS A 84 -3.90 -13.54 9.39
CA LYS A 84 -4.46 -13.17 8.08
C LYS A 84 -5.65 -12.26 8.33
N SER A 85 -5.49 -10.95 8.18
CA SER A 85 -6.63 -10.04 8.27
C SER A 85 -7.51 -10.17 7.03
N GLN A 86 -8.79 -9.80 7.18
CA GLN A 86 -9.57 -9.32 6.05
C GLN A 86 -8.80 -8.16 5.38
N TRP A 87 -9.04 -7.92 4.09
CA TRP A 87 -8.40 -6.84 3.34
C TRP A 87 -8.41 -5.51 4.13
N PHE A 88 -7.37 -4.70 3.94
CA PHE A 88 -7.22 -3.44 4.67
C PHE A 88 -6.62 -2.36 3.77
N ARG A 89 -6.59 -1.13 4.28
CA ARG A 89 -5.86 -0.03 3.66
C ARG A 89 -4.77 0.50 4.57
N THR A 90 -3.79 1.16 3.97
CA THR A 90 -2.74 1.83 4.73
C THR A 90 -3.18 3.22 5.19
N THR A 91 -2.32 3.91 5.94
CA THR A 91 -2.37 5.37 6.04
C THR A 91 -1.71 6.00 4.79
N PRO A 92 -1.83 7.33 4.60
CA PRO A 92 -1.19 8.01 3.48
C PRO A 92 0.33 7.77 3.41
N LEU A 93 0.83 7.73 2.18
CA LEU A 93 2.23 7.59 1.84
C LEU A 93 3.04 8.73 2.44
N VAL A 94 4.10 8.42 3.16
CA VAL A 94 5.14 9.39 3.53
C VAL A 94 6.18 9.43 2.42
N ASP A 95 6.73 8.27 2.05
CA ASP A 95 7.69 8.20 0.96
C ASP A 95 7.70 6.86 0.22
N PHE A 96 8.14 6.88 -1.04
CA PHE A 96 8.30 5.67 -1.85
C PHE A 96 9.72 5.57 -2.37
N THR A 97 10.44 4.52 -1.97
CA THR A 97 11.88 4.38 -2.25
C THR A 97 12.23 3.02 -2.85
N ASP A 98 13.30 3.01 -3.65
CA ASP A 98 13.88 1.84 -4.31
C ASP A 98 12.90 1.00 -5.16
N GLY A 99 11.78 1.61 -5.57
CA GLY A 99 10.76 0.92 -6.36
C GLY A 99 10.00 -0.17 -5.61
N MET A 100 10.11 -0.25 -4.27
CA MET A 100 9.42 -1.28 -3.47
C MET A 100 9.00 -0.85 -2.08
N PHE A 101 9.67 0.12 -1.45
CA PHE A 101 9.33 0.50 -0.09
C PHE A 101 8.30 1.62 -0.10
N PHE A 102 7.05 1.27 0.23
CA PHE A 102 5.98 2.23 0.50
C PHE A 102 5.97 2.52 2.00
N LEU A 103 6.48 3.68 2.39
CA LEU A 103 6.62 4.07 3.78
C LEU A 103 5.36 4.82 4.21
N THR A 104 4.75 4.38 5.29
CA THR A 104 3.83 5.21 6.07
C THR A 104 4.48 5.64 7.37
N GLU A 105 3.76 6.46 8.13
CA GLU A 105 4.20 6.97 9.43
C GLU A 105 4.71 5.84 10.35
N ASN A 106 3.95 4.75 10.47
CA ASN A 106 4.24 3.71 11.46
C ASN A 106 4.72 2.38 10.86
N LYS A 107 4.58 2.17 9.54
CA LYS A 107 4.81 0.87 8.93
C LYS A 107 5.36 0.98 7.51
N ILE A 108 6.16 0.01 7.12
CA ILE A 108 6.69 -0.11 5.77
C ILE A 108 5.92 -1.20 5.04
N TYR A 109 5.50 -0.93 3.81
CA TYR A 109 4.89 -1.93 2.93
C TYR A 109 5.86 -2.21 1.80
N VAL A 110 6.25 -3.48 1.68
CA VAL A 110 7.26 -3.93 0.73
C VAL A 110 6.55 -4.51 -0.48
N LEU A 111 6.50 -3.74 -1.57
CA LEU A 111 5.79 -4.11 -2.79
C LEU A 111 6.67 -5.02 -3.64
N LEU A 112 6.16 -6.23 -3.88
CA LEU A 112 6.77 -7.23 -4.75
C LEU A 112 5.85 -7.54 -5.94
N GLY A 113 6.44 -8.03 -7.03
CA GLY A 113 5.69 -8.58 -8.15
C GLY A 113 4.85 -7.54 -8.89
N ARG A 114 3.63 -7.93 -9.25
CA ARG A 114 2.68 -7.10 -10.02
C ARG A 114 1.52 -6.70 -9.13
N GLY A 115 1.37 -5.40 -8.91
CA GLY A 115 0.16 -4.82 -8.35
C GLY A 115 -0.66 -4.10 -9.41
N ARG A 116 -1.66 -3.37 -8.96
CA ARG A 116 -2.43 -2.43 -9.80
C ARG A 116 -2.25 -1.01 -9.30
N ARG A 117 -2.47 -0.04 -10.17
CA ARG A 117 -2.57 1.38 -9.82
C ARG A 117 -3.89 1.95 -10.35
N THR A 118 -4.60 2.68 -9.51
CA THR A 118 -5.86 3.35 -9.85
C THR A 118 -5.91 4.73 -9.22
N SER A 119 -6.76 5.59 -9.79
CA SER A 119 -7.21 6.80 -9.11
C SER A 119 -8.61 6.61 -8.53
N MET A 120 -8.93 7.33 -7.46
CA MET A 120 -10.25 7.35 -6.86
C MET A 120 -10.48 8.68 -6.12
N THR A 121 -11.71 9.20 -6.18
CA THR A 121 -12.07 10.38 -5.38
C THR A 121 -11.95 10.10 -3.89
N LEU A 122 -11.54 11.11 -3.12
CA LEU A 122 -11.47 11.00 -1.66
C LEU A 122 -12.80 10.52 -1.06
N SER A 123 -13.93 11.00 -1.58
CA SER A 123 -15.26 10.61 -1.11
C SER A 123 -15.59 9.14 -1.39
N ALA A 124 -15.13 8.58 -2.52
CA ALA A 124 -15.28 7.16 -2.81
C ALA A 124 -14.34 6.32 -1.93
N ALA A 125 -13.10 6.76 -1.74
CA ALA A 125 -12.14 6.10 -0.85
C ALA A 125 -12.69 6.01 0.58
N VAL A 126 -13.26 7.10 1.12
CA VAL A 126 -13.87 7.11 2.46
C VAL A 126 -15.02 6.09 2.59
N ARG A 127 -15.79 5.84 1.52
CA ARG A 127 -16.92 4.88 1.53
C ARG A 127 -16.52 3.41 1.51
N LEU A 128 -15.25 3.11 1.24
CA LEU A 128 -14.74 1.74 1.34
C LEU A 128 -14.62 1.28 2.81
N PHE A 129 -14.83 2.19 3.77
CA PHE A 129 -14.64 2.01 5.21
C PHE A 129 -15.89 2.40 6.00
#